data_AF-A0A925IKH4-F1
#
_entry.id   AF-A0A925IKH4-F1
#
_cell.length_a   1.000
_cell.length_b   1.000
_cell.length_c   1.000
_cell.angle_alpha   90.00
_cell.angle_beta   90.00
_cell.angle_gamma   90.00
#
_symmetry.space_group_name_H-M   'P 1'
#
loop_
_entity.id
_entity.type
_entity.pdbx_description
1 polymer ?
#
loop_
_entity_poly.entity_id
_entity_poly.type
_entity_poly.pdbx_seq_one_letter_code
_entity_poly.pdbx_strand_id
1 'polypeptide(L)'
;YAGLYDRWYKRSELVRSTLIATIVLLAGYALLPEQYRFSRGILLFGALLAFVLISLLRWLLIRTAVLKSSKRKEEHTNTIIAGSTKEYEQTYRLLKEAGLHQRVLGRVAVDDNDTTSLSNWKNIQRLAATVPFREIIFCQGSLSFADIIAAIKQLPHGIIAKIHAAGSSSIVGSDSKDTSGEAVSVENGYKLADPYNRRLKRLIDVFVAVAGIITFPLQVFIIKRPFHFFSNCFSVLFARKTWIGYAVAEKQLPRLYDGIIACNGIPVSIQQQLPAESLQMMDYWYARDYEPSGDLKLIWKTYQKLGG
;
A
#
# COMPACT_ATOMS: atom_id res chain seq x y z
N TYR A 1 -11.07 -11.48 -1.32
CA TYR A 1 -9.85 -10.82 -0.86
C TYR A 1 -8.54 -11.44 -1.38
N ALA A 2 -8.54 -12.52 -2.17
CA ALA A 2 -7.30 -13.10 -2.73
C ALA A 2 -6.78 -12.34 -3.97
N GLY A 3 -6.68 -11.02 -3.90
CA GLY A 3 -6.13 -10.16 -4.98
C GLY A 3 -7.10 -9.79 -6.11
N LEU A 4 -8.26 -10.44 -6.21
CA LEU A 4 -9.23 -10.20 -7.30
C LEU A 4 -9.68 -8.72 -7.46
N TYR A 5 -9.69 -7.96 -6.37
CA TYR A 5 -10.09 -6.54 -6.35
C TYR A 5 -8.89 -5.59 -6.29
N ASP A 6 -7.67 -6.10 -6.42
CA ASP A 6 -6.49 -5.25 -6.53
C ASP A 6 -6.51 -4.52 -7.87
N ARG A 7 -5.92 -3.32 -7.88
CA ARG A 7 -5.91 -2.43 -9.05
C ARG A 7 -5.24 -3.10 -10.25
N TRP A 8 -4.36 -4.08 -10.00
CA TRP A 8 -3.62 -4.82 -11.01
C TRP A 8 -4.13 -6.25 -11.15
N TYR A 9 -4.23 -6.71 -12.39
CA TYR A 9 -4.74 -8.03 -12.69
C TYR A 9 -3.63 -9.07 -12.69
N LYS A 10 -3.77 -10.14 -11.89
CA LYS A 10 -3.09 -11.41 -12.14
C LYS A 10 -4.11 -12.49 -12.40
N ARG A 11 -3.94 -13.24 -13.50
CA ARG A 11 -4.80 -14.39 -13.83
C ARG A 11 -4.81 -15.44 -12.71
N SER A 12 -3.67 -15.63 -12.04
CA SER A 12 -3.54 -16.55 -10.91
C SER A 12 -4.41 -16.18 -9.71
N GLU A 13 -4.61 -14.89 -9.43
CA GLU A 13 -5.45 -14.40 -8.33
C GLU A 13 -6.93 -14.67 -8.59
N LEU A 14 -7.38 -14.53 -9.85
CA LEU A 14 -8.73 -14.93 -10.27
C LEU A 14 -8.95 -16.43 -10.10
N VAL A 15 -8.05 -17.26 -10.62
CA VAL A 15 -8.16 -18.73 -10.51
C VAL A 15 -8.17 -19.15 -9.04
N ARG A 16 -7.23 -18.67 -8.22
CA ARG A 16 -7.16 -18.97 -6.79
C ARG A 16 -8.42 -18.53 -6.04
N SER A 17 -8.89 -17.31 -6.29
CA SER A 17 -10.12 -16.79 -5.65
C SER A 17 -11.33 -17.65 -5.99
N THR A 18 -11.48 -18.03 -7.26
CA THR A 18 -12.63 -18.79 -7.74
C THR A 18 -12.60 -20.22 -7.19
N LEU A 19 -11.42 -20.86 -7.16
CA LEU A 19 -11.25 -22.18 -6.56
C LEU A 19 -11.59 -22.18 -5.06
N ILE A 20 -11.05 -21.24 -4.29
CA ILE A 20 -11.33 -21.13 -2.86
C ILE A 20 -12.83 -20.89 -2.64
N ALA A 21 -13.45 -19.98 -3.38
CA ALA A 21 -14.88 -19.71 -3.28
C ALA A 21 -15.73 -20.96 -3.59
N THR A 22 -15.36 -21.72 -4.62
CA THR A 22 -16.05 -22.95 -5.02
C THR A 22 -15.92 -24.03 -3.94
N ILE A 23 -14.73 -24.21 -3.37
CA ILE A 23 -14.49 -25.17 -2.28
C ILE A 23 -15.33 -24.80 -1.05
N VAL A 24 -15.31 -23.52 -0.65
CA VAL A 24 -16.09 -23.04 0.50
C VAL A 24 -17.59 -23.20 0.26
N LEU A 25 -18.08 -22.87 -0.95
CA LEU A 25 -19.47 -23.08 -1.34
C LEU A 25 -19.87 -24.55 -1.29
N LEU A 26 -19.05 -25.45 -1.83
CA LEU A 26 -19.30 -26.89 -1.79
C LEU A 26 -19.28 -27.43 -0.36
N ALA A 27 -18.38 -26.95 0.50
CA ALA A 27 -18.31 -27.32 1.91
C ALA A 27 -19.56 -26.87 2.68
N GLY A 28 -19.97 -25.60 2.52
CA GLY A 28 -21.20 -25.09 3.12
C GLY A 28 -22.45 -25.81 2.60
N TYR A 29 -22.49 -26.10 1.30
CA TYR A 29 -23.57 -26.86 0.68
C TYR A 29 -23.64 -28.31 1.15
N ALA A 30 -22.50 -28.95 1.43
CA ALA A 30 -22.45 -30.31 1.97
C ALA A 30 -23.02 -30.40 3.40
N LEU A 31 -23.02 -29.31 4.15
CA LEU A 31 -23.60 -29.21 5.50
C LEU A 31 -25.12 -28.93 5.50
N LEU A 32 -25.73 -28.65 4.34
CA LEU A 32 -27.17 -28.38 4.28
C LEU A 32 -28.00 -29.66 4.44
N PRO A 33 -29.18 -29.57 5.09
CA PRO A 33 -30.17 -30.65 5.13
C PRO A 33 -30.58 -31.09 3.73
N GLU A 34 -30.90 -32.38 3.57
CA GLU A 34 -31.17 -32.99 2.27
C GLU A 34 -32.30 -32.32 1.48
N GLN A 35 -33.31 -31.78 2.16
CA GLN A 35 -34.42 -31.04 1.56
C GLN A 35 -34.02 -29.74 0.83
N TYR A 36 -32.88 -29.14 1.18
CA TYR A 36 -32.34 -27.95 0.52
C TYR A 36 -31.23 -28.27 -0.49
N ARG A 37 -30.88 -29.56 -0.61
CA ARG A 37 -29.80 -30.05 -1.45
C ARG A 37 -30.36 -30.39 -2.84
N PHE A 38 -30.38 -29.40 -3.72
CA PHE A 38 -30.47 -29.59 -5.18
C PHE A 38 -29.25 -30.40 -5.74
N SER A 39 -28.73 -30.05 -6.91
CA SER A 39 -27.56 -30.70 -7.52
C SER A 39 -26.25 -29.97 -7.23
N ARG A 40 -25.23 -30.73 -6.81
CA ARG A 40 -23.83 -30.25 -6.73
C ARG A 40 -23.33 -29.73 -8.09
N GLY A 41 -23.88 -30.27 -9.19
CA GLY A 41 -23.54 -29.83 -10.55
C GLY A 41 -23.96 -28.39 -10.84
N ILE A 42 -25.07 -27.92 -10.26
CA ILE A 42 -25.53 -26.52 -10.43
C ILE A 42 -24.55 -25.55 -9.76
N LEU A 43 -24.00 -25.91 -8.58
CA LEU A 43 -22.95 -25.11 -7.93
C LEU A 43 -21.67 -25.04 -8.77
N LEU A 44 -21.22 -26.17 -9.30
CA LEU A 44 -20.02 -26.21 -10.15
C LEU A 44 -20.24 -25.43 -11.45
N PHE A 45 -21.41 -25.58 -12.08
CA PHE A 45 -21.75 -24.85 -13.29
C PHE A 45 -21.86 -23.34 -13.03
N GLY A 46 -22.47 -22.94 -11.91
CA GLY A 46 -22.53 -21.54 -11.48
C GLY A 46 -21.13 -20.96 -11.23
N ALA A 47 -20.23 -21.70 -10.60
CA ALA A 47 -18.84 -21.28 -10.41
C ALA A 47 -18.09 -21.13 -11.74
N LEU A 48 -18.27 -22.06 -12.68
CA LEU A 48 -17.67 -21.99 -14.01
C LEU A 48 -18.23 -20.80 -14.81
N LEU A 49 -19.55 -20.59 -14.78
CA LEU A 49 -20.21 -19.46 -15.42
C LEU A 49 -19.71 -18.14 -14.84
N ALA A 50 -19.62 -18.02 -13.53
CA ALA A 50 -19.06 -16.85 -12.86
C ALA A 50 -17.61 -16.59 -13.27
N PHE A 51 -16.77 -17.63 -13.36
CA PHE A 51 -15.39 -17.51 -13.84
C PHE A 51 -15.32 -16.94 -15.25
N VAL A 52 -16.15 -17.47 -16.17
CA VAL A 52 -16.21 -17.02 -17.56
C VAL A 52 -16.69 -15.57 -17.65
N LEU A 53 -17.78 -15.23 -16.96
CA LEU A 53 -18.35 -13.87 -16.95
C LEU A 53 -17.37 -12.84 -16.35
N ILE A 54 -16.72 -13.15 -15.23
CA ILE A 54 -15.72 -12.26 -14.62
C ILE A 54 -14.50 -12.10 -15.55
N SER A 55 -14.07 -13.18 -16.21
CA SER A 55 -12.98 -13.12 -17.20
C SER A 55 -13.33 -12.25 -18.40
N LEU A 56 -14.54 -12.39 -18.94
CA LEU A 56 -15.06 -11.58 -20.05
C LEU A 56 -15.21 -10.11 -19.67
N LEU A 57 -15.85 -9.82 -18.54
CA LEU A 57 -16.02 -8.46 -18.03
C LEU A 57 -14.66 -7.78 -17.85
N ARG A 58 -13.70 -8.48 -17.25
CA ARG A 58 -12.37 -7.91 -17.02
C ARG A 58 -11.58 -7.74 -18.31
N TRP A 59 -11.70 -8.66 -19.26
CA TRP A 59 -11.14 -8.49 -20.61
C TRP A 59 -11.72 -7.24 -21.29
N LEU A 60 -13.04 -7.03 -21.18
CA LEU A 60 -13.70 -5.82 -21.69
C LEU A 60 -13.15 -4.55 -21.02
N LEU A 61 -13.04 -4.54 -19.69
CA LEU A 61 -12.50 -3.40 -18.92
C LEU A 61 -11.03 -3.07 -19.23
N ILE A 62 -10.23 -4.08 -19.55
CA ILE A 62 -8.85 -3.86 -20.02
C ILE A 62 -8.85 -3.29 -21.43
N ARG A 63 -9.71 -3.82 -22.33
CA ARG A 63 -9.82 -3.35 -23.71
C ARG A 63 -10.35 -1.92 -23.81
N THR A 64 -11.26 -1.52 -22.92
CA THR A 64 -11.78 -0.15 -22.83
C THR A 64 -10.88 0.81 -22.04
N ALA A 65 -9.65 0.38 -21.69
CA ALA A 65 -8.66 1.15 -20.94
C ALA A 65 -9.11 1.66 -19.55
N VAL A 66 -10.22 1.13 -19.02
CA VAL A 66 -10.69 1.42 -17.64
C VAL A 66 -9.76 0.77 -16.61
N LEU A 67 -9.19 -0.40 -16.93
CA LEU A 67 -8.21 -1.11 -16.11
C LEU A 67 -6.86 -1.21 -16.84
N LYS A 68 -5.77 -0.78 -16.20
CA LYS A 68 -4.41 -0.95 -16.72
C LYS A 68 -3.95 -2.40 -16.50
N SER A 69 -3.61 -3.10 -17.60
CA SER A 69 -3.36 -4.55 -17.62
C SER A 69 -2.04 -5.01 -16.99
N SER A 70 -1.16 -4.12 -16.56
CA SER A 70 0.09 -4.54 -15.95
C SER A 70 0.54 -3.58 -14.86
N LYS A 71 1.04 -4.16 -13.76
CA LYS A 71 2.12 -3.55 -12.98
C LYS A 71 3.24 -3.39 -14.01
N ARG A 72 3.42 -2.20 -14.59
CA ARG A 72 4.51 -1.94 -15.53
C ARG A 72 5.80 -2.07 -14.74
N LYS A 73 6.29 -3.31 -14.60
CA LYS A 73 7.69 -3.72 -14.46
C LYS A 73 8.58 -2.71 -13.71
N GLU A 74 8.12 -2.19 -12.57
CA GLU A 74 8.94 -1.30 -11.73
C GLU A 74 10.11 -2.06 -11.13
N GLU A 75 10.03 -3.39 -11.02
CA GLU A 75 11.09 -4.21 -10.43
C GLU A 75 12.45 -4.11 -11.14
N HIS A 76 12.52 -3.61 -12.39
CA HIS A 76 13.79 -3.39 -13.10
C HIS A 76 13.78 -2.13 -13.97
N THR A 77 13.41 -0.96 -13.44
CA THR A 77 13.75 0.31 -14.09
C THR A 77 15.18 0.66 -13.73
N ASN A 78 16.10 0.51 -14.68
CA ASN A 78 17.47 0.99 -14.52
C ASN A 78 17.46 2.52 -14.42
N THR A 79 17.98 3.04 -13.32
CA THR A 79 18.00 4.47 -12.99
C THR A 79 19.43 5.00 -13.07
N ILE A 80 19.60 6.17 -13.66
CA ILE A 80 20.83 6.96 -13.59
C ILE A 80 20.58 8.25 -12.81
N ILE A 81 21.62 8.77 -12.16
CA ILE A 81 21.52 9.98 -11.33
C ILE A 81 22.47 11.04 -11.91
N ALA A 82 21.93 12.18 -12.33
CA ALA A 82 22.70 13.32 -12.81
C ALA A 82 22.88 14.36 -11.70
N GLY A 83 24.12 14.56 -11.28
CA GLY A 83 24.46 15.45 -10.16
C GLY A 83 25.94 15.40 -9.79
N SER A 84 26.34 16.27 -8.87
CA SER A 84 27.69 16.24 -8.28
C SER A 84 27.90 14.96 -7.47
N THR A 85 29.16 14.63 -7.14
CA THR A 85 29.50 13.45 -6.33
C THR A 85 28.74 13.41 -5.00
N LYS A 86 28.61 14.58 -4.33
CA LYS A 86 27.90 14.69 -3.05
C LYS A 86 26.40 14.43 -3.20
N GLU A 87 25.77 15.01 -4.21
CA GLU A 87 24.34 14.84 -4.48
C GLU A 87 24.00 13.41 -4.91
N TYR A 88 24.90 12.76 -5.65
CA TYR A 88 24.77 11.36 -6.01
C TYR A 88 24.74 10.48 -4.76
N GLU A 89 25.68 10.67 -3.83
CA GLU A 89 25.72 9.91 -2.58
C GLU A 89 24.45 10.13 -1.74
N GLN A 90 23.97 11.37 -1.65
CA GLN A 90 22.72 11.70 -0.94
C GLN A 90 21.51 11.02 -1.57
N THR A 91 21.36 11.14 -2.89
CA THR A 91 20.25 10.53 -3.64
C THR A 91 20.33 9.01 -3.58
N TYR A 92 21.53 8.43 -3.66
CA TYR A 92 21.75 7.00 -3.52
C TYR A 92 21.37 6.48 -2.14
N ARG A 93 21.64 7.25 -1.06
CA ARG A 93 21.18 6.92 0.29
C ARG A 93 19.67 6.92 0.40
N LEU A 94 18.99 7.94 -0.14
CA LEU A 94 17.52 7.99 -0.18
C LEU A 94 16.92 6.77 -0.91
N LEU A 95 17.50 6.41 -2.07
CA LEU A 95 17.08 5.20 -2.80
C LEU A 95 17.40 3.92 -2.05
N LYS A 96 18.49 3.88 -1.27
CA LYS A 96 18.84 2.73 -0.43
C LYS A 96 17.83 2.52 0.70
N GLU A 97 17.45 3.59 1.38
CA GLU A 97 16.43 3.58 2.44
C GLU A 97 15.05 3.15 1.90
N ALA A 98 14.72 3.58 0.67
CA ALA A 98 13.51 3.15 -0.03
C ALA A 98 13.59 1.71 -0.60
N GLY A 99 14.72 1.00 -0.44
CA GLY A 99 14.91 -0.35 -0.98
C GLY A 99 15.08 -0.42 -2.51
N LEU A 100 15.38 0.71 -3.17
CA LEU A 100 15.49 0.85 -4.63
C LEU A 100 16.94 0.90 -5.16
N HIS A 101 17.95 0.86 -4.28
CA HIS A 101 19.37 1.02 -4.65
C HIS A 101 19.88 0.07 -5.75
N GLN A 102 19.34 -1.15 -5.85
CA GLN A 102 19.75 -2.15 -6.85
C GLN A 102 19.45 -1.73 -8.30
N ARG A 103 18.64 -0.68 -8.48
CA ARG A 103 18.26 -0.13 -9.79
C ARG A 103 19.25 0.91 -10.32
N VAL A 104 20.15 1.44 -9.47
CA VAL A 104 21.04 2.54 -9.84
C VAL A 104 22.22 2.01 -10.64
N LEU A 105 22.33 2.44 -11.90
CA LEU A 105 23.44 2.06 -12.78
C LEU A 105 24.70 2.90 -12.56
N GLY A 106 24.54 4.16 -12.14
CA GLY A 106 25.66 5.04 -11.84
C GLY A 106 25.35 6.53 -12.00
N ARG A 107 26.41 7.34 -11.94
CA ARG A 107 26.36 8.81 -11.94
C ARG A 107 26.64 9.40 -13.32
N VAL A 108 25.89 10.44 -13.67
CA VAL A 108 26.15 11.32 -14.83
C VAL A 108 26.66 12.66 -14.29
N ALA A 109 27.82 13.11 -14.76
CA ALA A 109 28.43 14.34 -14.30
C ALA A 109 27.74 15.59 -14.86
N VAL A 110 27.77 16.64 -14.05
CA VAL A 110 27.33 17.99 -14.42
C VAL A 110 28.49 18.77 -15.06
N ASP A 111 29.70 18.56 -14.55
CA ASP A 111 30.92 19.23 -14.99
C ASP A 111 31.65 18.46 -16.09
N ASP A 112 32.31 19.18 -16.99
CA ASP A 112 33.01 18.61 -18.15
C ASP A 112 34.33 17.89 -17.78
N ASN A 113 34.81 18.03 -16.54
CA ASN A 113 36.14 17.57 -16.09
C ASN A 113 36.14 16.31 -15.20
N ASP A 114 35.03 15.57 -15.16
CA ASP A 114 34.84 14.45 -14.23
C ASP A 114 35.04 13.08 -14.89
N THR A 115 36.17 12.43 -14.56
CA THR A 115 36.56 11.11 -15.10
C THR A 115 35.88 9.92 -14.41
N THR A 116 35.15 10.15 -13.31
CA THR A 116 34.51 9.08 -12.52
C THR A 116 33.03 8.83 -12.86
N SER A 117 32.52 9.53 -13.87
CA SER A 117 31.12 9.48 -14.28
C SER A 117 30.91 8.65 -15.56
N LEU A 118 29.69 8.15 -15.77
CA LEU A 118 29.33 7.38 -16.97
C LEU A 118 29.34 8.27 -18.23
N SER A 119 28.97 9.54 -18.08
CA SER A 119 28.96 10.55 -19.15
C SER A 119 28.63 11.92 -18.55
N ASN A 120 28.61 12.93 -19.40
CA ASN A 120 28.13 14.28 -19.08
C ASN A 120 26.64 14.43 -19.41
N TRP A 121 25.89 15.16 -18.57
CA TRP A 121 24.45 15.37 -18.74
C TRP A 121 24.07 16.02 -20.08
N LYS A 122 24.96 16.84 -20.67
CA LYS A 122 24.74 17.45 -21.99
C LYS A 122 24.69 16.41 -23.12
N ASN A 123 25.33 15.25 -22.92
CA ASN A 123 25.41 14.16 -23.90
C ASN A 123 24.41 13.04 -23.63
N ILE A 124 23.35 13.32 -22.89
CA ILE A 124 22.38 12.30 -22.44
C ILE A 124 21.72 11.52 -23.59
N GLN A 125 21.53 12.15 -24.76
CA GLN A 125 21.04 11.45 -25.95
C GLN A 125 21.96 10.33 -26.42
N ARG A 126 23.28 10.56 -26.38
CA ARG A 126 24.26 9.53 -26.76
C ARG A 126 24.32 8.43 -25.69
N LEU A 127 24.25 8.82 -24.41
CA LEU A 127 24.22 7.86 -23.31
C LEU A 127 23.01 6.93 -23.38
N ALA A 128 21.84 7.45 -23.76
CA ALA A 128 20.62 6.66 -23.93
C ALA A 128 20.71 5.61 -25.05
N ALA A 129 21.62 5.78 -26.01
CA ALA A 129 21.87 4.78 -27.06
C ALA A 129 22.80 3.66 -26.59
N THR A 130 23.71 3.94 -25.63
CA THR A 130 24.74 3.00 -25.18
C THR A 130 24.36 2.26 -23.89
N VAL A 131 23.63 2.92 -22.99
CA VAL A 131 23.25 2.37 -21.68
C VAL A 131 21.74 2.24 -21.59
N PRO A 132 21.19 1.04 -21.35
CA PRO A 132 19.74 0.83 -21.28
C PRO A 132 19.21 1.29 -19.91
N PHE A 133 19.04 2.60 -19.75
CA PHE A 133 18.31 3.19 -18.61
C PHE A 133 16.89 3.58 -19.02
N ARG A 134 15.97 3.51 -18.06
CA ARG A 134 14.56 3.90 -18.24
C ARG A 134 14.14 5.08 -17.38
N GLU A 135 14.98 5.43 -16.41
CA GLU A 135 14.73 6.51 -15.48
C GLU A 135 16.00 7.34 -15.30
N ILE A 136 15.85 8.65 -15.23
CA ILE A 136 16.90 9.57 -14.80
C ILE A 136 16.40 10.44 -13.65
N ILE A 137 17.22 10.56 -12.60
CA ILE A 137 17.02 11.51 -11.51
C ILE A 137 17.98 12.68 -11.70
N PHE A 138 17.44 13.88 -11.87
CA PHE A 138 18.22 15.12 -11.91
C PHE A 138 18.29 15.73 -10.52
N CYS A 139 19.50 15.94 -10.00
CA CYS A 139 19.72 16.65 -8.75
C CYS A 139 19.71 18.15 -9.01
N GLN A 140 18.64 18.81 -8.59
CA GLN A 140 18.57 20.26 -8.55
C GLN A 140 19.42 20.75 -7.37
N GLY A 141 20.37 21.62 -7.66
CA GLY A 141 21.50 21.97 -6.79
C GLY A 141 22.66 22.34 -7.69
N SER A 142 23.33 21.32 -8.22
CA SER A 142 24.36 21.46 -9.26
C SER A 142 23.77 21.77 -10.64
N LEU A 143 22.54 21.30 -10.91
CA LEU A 143 21.76 21.70 -12.09
C LEU A 143 20.70 22.73 -11.71
N SER A 144 20.51 23.75 -12.55
CA SER A 144 19.39 24.66 -12.42
C SER A 144 18.11 24.04 -12.95
N PHE A 145 16.94 24.50 -12.48
CA PHE A 145 15.66 24.04 -13.05
C PHE A 145 15.56 24.30 -14.56
N ALA A 146 16.15 25.40 -15.05
CA ALA A 146 16.18 25.71 -16.47
C ALA A 146 16.96 24.64 -17.27
N ASP A 147 18.12 24.22 -16.76
CA ASP A 147 18.94 23.17 -17.37
C ASP A 147 18.23 21.82 -17.36
N ILE A 148 17.58 21.48 -16.24
CA ILE A 148 16.80 20.24 -16.10
C ILE A 148 15.65 20.23 -17.12
N ILE A 149 14.89 21.32 -17.24
CA ILE A 149 13.78 21.42 -18.19
C ILE A 149 14.31 21.31 -19.65
N ALA A 150 15.46 21.91 -19.94
CA ALA A 150 16.09 21.79 -21.25
C ALA A 150 16.53 20.34 -21.54
N ALA A 151 17.13 19.66 -20.57
CA ALA A 151 17.55 18.27 -20.67
C ALA A 151 16.34 17.33 -20.87
N ILE A 152 15.24 17.56 -20.15
CA ILE A 152 14.00 16.77 -20.27
C ILE A 152 13.44 16.85 -21.70
N LYS A 153 13.50 18.01 -22.36
CA LYS A 153 13.05 18.17 -23.75
C LYS A 153 13.89 17.37 -24.75
N GLN A 154 15.15 17.08 -24.41
CA GLN A 154 16.08 16.35 -25.27
C GLN A 154 16.06 14.83 -25.04
N LEU A 155 15.40 14.37 -23.97
CA LEU A 155 15.31 12.95 -23.64
C LEU A 155 14.50 12.18 -24.69
N PRO A 156 15.00 11.00 -25.14
CA PRO A 156 14.24 10.09 -25.98
C PRO A 156 12.88 9.70 -25.37
N HIS A 157 11.89 9.47 -26.24
CA HIS A 157 10.58 8.99 -25.81
C HIS A 157 10.68 7.66 -25.05
N GLY A 158 10.04 7.60 -23.88
CA GLY A 158 9.96 6.40 -23.05
C GLY A 158 10.89 6.37 -21.82
N ILE A 159 11.77 7.38 -21.67
CA ILE A 159 12.57 7.60 -20.46
C ILE A 159 11.78 8.49 -19.49
N ILE A 160 11.74 8.10 -18.22
CA ILE A 160 11.07 8.82 -17.14
C ILE A 160 12.08 9.77 -16.49
N ALA A 161 11.73 11.05 -16.41
CA ALA A 161 12.53 12.05 -15.69
C ALA A 161 11.96 12.29 -14.30
N LYS A 162 12.85 12.28 -13.30
CA LYS A 162 12.59 12.64 -11.91
C LYS A 162 13.54 13.75 -11.46
N ILE A 163 13.15 14.52 -10.46
CA ILE A 163 13.91 15.66 -9.94
C ILE A 163 14.05 15.51 -8.43
N HIS A 164 15.27 15.60 -7.93
CA HIS A 164 15.57 15.70 -6.51
C HIS A 164 15.98 17.15 -6.20
N ALA A 165 15.25 17.84 -5.31
CA ALA A 165 15.55 19.24 -4.98
C ALA A 165 16.59 19.37 -3.87
N ALA A 166 17.48 20.35 -3.97
CA ALA A 166 18.52 20.62 -2.97
C ALA A 166 17.89 20.85 -1.59
N GLY A 167 18.37 20.13 -0.58
CA GLY A 167 17.86 20.23 0.79
C GLY A 167 16.51 19.56 1.04
N SER A 168 15.88 18.98 0.01
CA SER A 168 14.68 18.15 0.18
C SER A 168 15.06 16.70 0.45
N SER A 169 14.22 15.96 1.17
CA SER A 169 14.34 14.51 1.35
C SER A 169 13.42 13.73 0.40
N SER A 170 13.11 14.32 -0.77
CA SER A 170 12.15 13.75 -1.72
C SER A 170 12.67 13.76 -3.16
N ILE A 171 12.21 12.81 -3.96
CA ILE A 171 12.43 12.75 -5.41
C ILE A 171 11.05 12.81 -6.08
N VAL A 172 10.84 13.80 -6.95
CA VAL A 172 9.55 14.05 -7.62
C VAL A 172 9.62 13.58 -9.06
N GLY A 173 8.70 12.70 -9.47
CA GLY A 173 8.63 12.16 -10.83
C GLY A 173 7.54 12.77 -11.71
N SER A 174 7.73 12.65 -13.02
CA SER A 174 6.78 13.11 -14.05
C SER A 174 5.72 12.07 -14.45
N ASP A 175 5.57 10.97 -13.69
CA ASP A 175 4.72 9.84 -14.07
C ASP A 175 3.21 10.15 -14.03
N SER A 176 2.70 10.62 -15.17
CA SER A 176 1.30 10.73 -15.59
C SER A 176 0.34 11.56 -14.72
N LYS A 177 -0.45 12.41 -15.37
CA LYS A 177 -1.58 13.19 -14.80
C LYS A 177 -2.57 12.37 -13.94
N ASP A 178 -2.59 11.03 -14.09
CA ASP A 178 -3.55 10.11 -13.45
C ASP A 178 -2.94 9.23 -12.33
N THR A 179 -1.66 9.44 -12.01
CA THR A 179 -1.02 8.79 -10.87
C THR A 179 -0.57 9.92 -9.95
N SER A 180 -1.29 10.11 -8.84
CA SER A 180 -0.96 11.12 -7.83
C SER A 180 0.53 11.13 -7.58
N GLY A 181 1.18 12.28 -7.80
CA GLY A 181 2.63 12.44 -7.82
C GLY A 181 3.31 11.58 -6.78
N GLU A 182 3.97 10.52 -7.24
CA GLU A 182 4.73 9.64 -6.37
C GLU A 182 6.05 10.37 -6.08
N ALA A 183 5.96 11.34 -5.16
CA ALA A 183 7.13 11.82 -4.47
C ALA A 183 7.70 10.59 -3.76
N VAL A 184 8.88 10.14 -4.17
CA VAL A 184 9.71 9.26 -3.35
C VAL A 184 10.24 10.15 -2.22
N SER A 185 9.32 10.52 -1.32
CA SER A 185 9.60 11.09 -0.01
C SER A 185 9.87 9.92 0.94
N VAL A 186 10.71 10.15 1.94
CA VAL A 186 10.86 9.24 3.10
C VAL A 186 9.48 8.90 3.72
N GLU A 187 8.46 9.71 3.44
CA GLU A 187 7.07 9.56 3.87
C GLU A 187 6.26 8.46 3.13
N ASN A 188 6.78 7.83 2.07
CA ASN A 188 6.14 6.64 1.48
C ASN A 188 6.33 5.35 2.32
N GLY A 189 6.94 5.43 3.50
CA GLY A 189 7.31 4.29 4.33
C GLY A 189 6.19 3.66 5.20
N TYR A 190 4.95 4.15 5.17
CA TYR A 190 3.90 3.60 6.02
C TYR A 190 3.23 2.36 5.40
N LYS A 191 3.49 1.16 5.95
CA LYS A 191 2.76 -0.06 5.55
C LYS A 191 1.25 0.11 5.67
N LEU A 192 0.76 0.88 6.63
CA LEU A 192 -0.69 1.12 6.81
C LEU A 192 -1.30 2.03 5.73
N ALA A 193 -0.49 2.74 4.95
CA ALA A 193 -0.96 3.48 3.78
C ALA A 193 -1.28 2.54 2.59
N ASP A 194 -0.64 1.36 2.54
CA ASP A 194 -0.85 0.37 1.48
C ASP A 194 -2.32 -0.10 1.45
N PRO A 195 -3.01 0.01 0.30
CA PRO A 195 -4.37 -0.51 0.11
C PRO A 195 -4.55 -1.97 0.55
N TYR A 196 -3.54 -2.82 0.38
CA TYR A 196 -3.58 -4.22 0.81
C TYR A 196 -3.71 -4.32 2.35
N ASN A 197 -2.89 -3.58 3.08
CA ASN A 197 -2.91 -3.58 4.54
C ASN A 197 -4.17 -2.92 5.11
N ARG A 198 -4.67 -1.84 4.48
CA ARG A 198 -5.94 -1.21 4.88
C ARG A 198 -7.13 -2.17 4.74
N ARG A 199 -7.15 -2.95 3.65
CA ARG A 199 -8.14 -3.99 3.39
C ARG A 199 -8.07 -5.09 4.44
N LEU A 200 -6.86 -5.54 4.78
CA LEU A 200 -6.66 -6.60 5.77
C LEU A 200 -7.02 -6.15 7.18
N LYS A 201 -6.66 -4.91 7.55
CA LYS A 201 -7.13 -4.25 8.77
C LYS A 201 -8.66 -4.25 8.84
N ARG A 202 -9.31 -3.79 7.77
CA ARG A 202 -10.77 -3.75 7.71
C ARG A 202 -11.41 -5.13 7.83
N LEU A 203 -10.78 -6.16 7.26
CA LEU A 203 -11.24 -7.53 7.35
C LEU A 203 -11.18 -8.03 8.79
N ILE A 204 -10.09 -7.78 9.51
CA ILE A 204 -9.97 -8.10 10.94
C ILE A 204 -11.07 -7.38 11.72
N ASP A 205 -11.26 -6.08 11.47
CA ASP A 205 -12.26 -5.28 12.15
C ASP A 205 -13.68 -5.84 12.01
N VAL A 206 -14.09 -6.10 10.76
CA VAL A 206 -15.40 -6.66 10.44
C VAL A 206 -15.54 -8.07 11.00
N PHE A 207 -14.51 -8.91 10.89
CA PHE A 207 -14.55 -10.28 11.41
C PHE A 207 -14.77 -10.31 12.92
N VAL A 208 -14.01 -9.51 13.68
CA VAL A 208 -14.15 -9.43 15.14
C VAL A 208 -15.52 -8.86 15.53
N ALA A 209 -16.04 -7.88 14.79
CA ALA A 209 -17.38 -7.34 15.04
C ALA A 209 -18.50 -8.36 14.79
N VAL A 210 -18.46 -9.09 13.66
CA VAL A 210 -19.44 -10.13 13.35
C VAL A 210 -19.37 -11.28 14.36
N ALA A 211 -18.17 -11.75 14.67
CA ALA A 211 -17.97 -12.79 15.69
C ALA A 211 -18.49 -12.34 17.06
N GLY A 212 -18.23 -11.08 17.45
CA GLY A 212 -18.72 -10.48 18.69
C GLY A 212 -20.25 -10.38 18.76
N ILE A 213 -20.92 -10.09 17.64
CA ILE A 213 -22.39 -10.05 17.56
C ILE A 213 -22.99 -11.46 17.68
N ILE A 214 -22.47 -12.43 16.91
CA ILE A 214 -22.96 -13.82 16.92
C ILE A 214 -22.80 -14.44 18.31
N THR A 215 -21.69 -14.15 18.98
CA THR A 215 -21.38 -14.69 20.31
C THR A 215 -21.82 -13.78 21.45
N PHE A 216 -22.59 -12.73 21.18
CA PHE A 216 -22.92 -11.67 22.15
C PHE A 216 -23.42 -12.18 23.51
N PRO A 217 -24.33 -13.19 23.60
CA PRO A 217 -24.78 -13.71 24.90
C PRO A 217 -23.63 -14.18 25.81
N LEU A 218 -22.55 -14.73 25.24
CA LEU A 218 -21.35 -15.13 25.99
C LEU A 218 -20.48 -13.92 26.35
N GLN A 219 -20.43 -12.91 25.48
CA GLN A 219 -19.61 -11.72 25.68
C GLN A 219 -20.04 -10.87 26.89
N VAL A 220 -21.30 -11.00 27.32
CA VAL A 220 -21.83 -10.33 28.52
C VAL A 220 -21.01 -10.64 29.78
N PHE A 221 -20.44 -11.85 29.87
CA PHE A 221 -19.65 -12.27 31.03
C PHE A 221 -18.15 -11.96 30.92
N ILE A 222 -17.66 -11.67 29.70
CA ILE A 222 -16.23 -11.48 29.43
C ILE A 222 -15.87 -9.99 29.37
N ILE A 223 -16.71 -9.20 28.72
CA ILE A 223 -16.45 -7.78 28.44
C ILE A 223 -16.92 -6.93 29.61
N LYS A 224 -16.09 -5.97 30.05
CA LYS A 224 -16.43 -5.07 31.17
C LYS A 224 -17.65 -4.19 30.91
N ARG A 225 -17.85 -3.75 29.67
CA ARG A 225 -18.98 -2.92 29.21
C ARG A 225 -19.66 -3.56 27.99
N PRO A 226 -20.48 -4.61 28.18
CA PRO A 226 -20.93 -5.45 27.07
C PRO A 226 -21.89 -4.74 26.11
N PHE A 227 -22.81 -3.91 26.61
CA PHE A 227 -23.71 -3.13 25.75
C PHE A 227 -22.97 -2.08 24.91
N HIS A 228 -21.91 -1.48 25.45
CA HIS A 228 -21.08 -0.55 24.69
C HIS A 228 -20.21 -1.29 23.66
N PHE A 229 -19.73 -2.49 23.99
CA PHE A 229 -19.08 -3.38 23.01
C PHE A 229 -20.02 -3.75 21.85
N PHE A 230 -21.28 -4.07 22.13
CA PHE A 230 -22.28 -4.34 21.09
C PHE A 230 -22.48 -3.13 20.18
N SER A 231 -22.62 -1.92 20.75
CA SER A 231 -22.69 -0.67 19.99
C SER A 231 -21.42 -0.41 19.16
N ASN A 232 -20.25 -0.71 19.73
CA ASN A 232 -18.96 -0.63 19.04
C ASN A 232 -18.88 -1.61 17.87
N CYS A 233 -19.41 -2.83 17.98
CA CYS A 233 -19.48 -3.77 16.85
C CYS A 233 -20.21 -3.14 15.65
N PHE A 234 -21.37 -2.53 15.87
CA PHE A 234 -22.09 -1.82 14.79
C PHE A 234 -21.33 -0.59 14.29
N SER A 235 -20.74 0.20 15.18
CA SER A 235 -19.91 1.36 14.80
C SER A 235 -18.73 0.97 13.92
N VAL A 236 -18.11 -0.19 14.21
CA VAL A 236 -17.07 -0.79 13.38
C VAL A 236 -17.67 -1.24 12.05
N LEU A 237 -18.78 -1.97 12.02
CA LEU A 237 -19.41 -2.43 10.77
C LEU A 237 -19.82 -1.27 9.83
N PHE A 238 -20.32 -0.16 10.38
CA PHE A 238 -20.65 1.06 9.62
C PHE A 238 -19.45 1.95 9.29
N ALA A 239 -18.22 1.48 9.52
CA ALA A 239 -16.98 2.18 9.21
C ALA A 239 -16.88 3.55 9.90
N ARG A 240 -17.43 3.68 11.12
CA ARG A 240 -17.25 4.87 11.97
C ARG A 240 -16.06 4.71 12.92
N LYS A 241 -15.72 3.46 13.26
CA LYS A 241 -14.61 3.10 14.15
C LYS A 241 -13.80 1.91 13.63
N THR A 242 -12.62 1.72 14.19
CA THR A 242 -11.78 0.51 14.10
C THR A 242 -11.47 -0.01 15.51
N TRP A 243 -11.13 -1.29 15.68
CA TRP A 243 -10.79 -1.77 17.03
C TRP A 243 -9.51 -1.16 17.56
N ILE A 244 -8.50 -1.03 16.69
CA ILE A 244 -7.18 -0.47 17.02
C ILE A 244 -6.92 0.74 16.15
N GLY A 245 -6.65 1.89 16.75
CA GLY A 245 -6.32 3.11 16.03
C GLY A 245 -5.22 3.90 16.71
N TYR A 246 -5.01 5.12 16.22
CA TYR A 246 -4.02 6.03 16.78
C TYR A 246 -4.43 6.52 18.17
N ALA A 247 -3.43 6.73 19.03
CA ALA A 247 -3.62 7.30 20.35
C ALA A 247 -3.85 8.82 20.29
N VAL A 248 -3.21 9.50 19.34
CA VAL A 248 -3.28 10.96 19.17
C VAL A 248 -3.75 11.30 17.76
N ALA A 249 -4.56 12.36 17.66
CA ALA A 249 -4.99 12.89 16.37
C ALA A 249 -3.85 13.65 15.69
N GLU A 250 -3.02 12.95 14.93
CA GLU A 250 -1.91 13.53 14.18
C GLU A 250 -2.23 13.69 12.69
N LYS A 251 -1.95 14.88 12.13
CA LYS A 251 -2.30 15.22 10.75
C LYS A 251 -1.37 14.59 9.70
N GLN A 252 -0.19 14.11 10.10
CA GLN A 252 0.85 13.61 9.19
C GLN A 252 0.77 12.09 8.94
N LEU A 253 -0.04 11.36 9.71
CA LEU A 253 -0.18 9.91 9.57
C LEU A 253 -1.26 9.52 8.55
N PRO A 254 -1.18 8.31 7.96
CA PRO A 254 -2.21 7.80 7.06
C PRO A 254 -3.58 7.82 7.73
N ARG A 255 -4.57 8.47 7.13
CA ARG A 255 -5.92 8.58 7.72
C ARG A 255 -6.50 7.20 8.06
N LEU A 256 -6.95 7.07 9.31
CA LEU A 256 -7.62 5.91 9.86
C LEU A 256 -8.91 6.37 10.57
N TYR A 257 -9.90 5.48 10.68
CA TYR A 257 -11.06 5.71 11.54
C TYR A 257 -10.64 5.73 13.01
N ASP A 258 -11.48 6.33 13.86
CA ASP A 258 -11.19 6.41 15.29
C ASP A 258 -11.09 5.02 15.91
N GLY A 259 -10.01 4.80 16.66
CA GLY A 259 -9.77 3.57 17.40
C GLY A 259 -10.63 3.47 18.64
N ILE A 260 -11.10 2.26 18.96
CA ILE A 260 -11.67 1.97 20.28
C ILE A 260 -10.54 1.82 21.29
N ILE A 261 -9.50 1.09 20.91
CA ILE A 261 -8.24 0.92 21.64
C ILE A 261 -7.15 1.64 20.85
N ALA A 262 -6.30 2.41 21.52
CA ALA A 262 -5.10 2.99 20.94
C ALA A 262 -4.05 1.90 20.68
N CYS A 263 -3.08 2.13 19.78
CA CYS A 263 -2.03 1.16 19.45
C CYS A 263 -1.16 0.74 20.66
N ASN A 264 -1.22 1.49 21.77
CA ASN A 264 -0.58 1.16 23.04
C ASN A 264 -1.39 0.19 23.93
N GLY A 265 -2.59 -0.22 23.51
CA GLY A 265 -3.46 -1.15 24.24
C GLY A 265 -4.35 -0.51 25.32
N ILE A 266 -4.46 0.81 25.33
CA ILE A 266 -5.32 1.56 26.25
C ILE A 266 -6.55 2.07 25.47
N PRO A 267 -7.78 2.01 26.02
CA PRO A 267 -8.94 2.63 25.39
C PRO A 267 -8.70 4.11 25.09
N VAL A 268 -9.07 4.56 23.89
CA VAL A 268 -8.90 5.97 23.47
C VAL A 268 -9.77 6.90 24.32
N SER A 269 -10.87 6.39 24.88
CA SER A 269 -11.76 7.08 25.82
C SER A 269 -11.12 7.45 27.16
N ILE A 270 -9.99 6.84 27.52
CA ILE A 270 -9.33 7.02 28.82
C ILE A 270 -8.10 7.92 28.63
N GLN A 271 -7.81 8.73 29.65
CA GLN A 271 -6.61 9.55 29.68
C GLN A 271 -5.35 8.69 29.52
N GLN A 272 -4.55 9.02 28.52
CA GLN A 272 -3.30 8.34 28.25
C GLN A 272 -2.26 8.75 29.29
N GLN A 273 -1.52 7.77 29.83
CA GLN A 273 -0.51 8.01 30.87
C GLN A 273 0.82 8.54 30.32
N LEU A 274 1.06 8.30 29.03
CA LEU A 274 2.31 8.68 28.38
C LEU A 274 2.25 10.12 27.84
N PRO A 275 3.40 10.82 27.76
CA PRO A 275 3.50 12.12 27.09
C PRO A 275 3.06 12.02 25.62
N ALA A 276 2.54 13.13 25.09
CA ALA A 276 2.05 13.20 23.70
C ALA A 276 3.10 12.77 22.67
N GLU A 277 4.37 13.19 22.86
CA GLU A 277 5.48 12.83 21.97
C GLU A 277 5.73 11.32 21.91
N SER A 278 5.66 10.63 23.07
CA SER A 278 5.82 9.18 23.13
C SER A 278 4.66 8.47 22.42
N LEU A 279 3.43 8.97 22.55
CA LEU A 279 2.26 8.43 21.86
C LEU A 279 2.35 8.63 20.35
N GLN A 280 2.81 9.79 19.89
CA GLN A 280 3.06 10.06 18.47
C GLN A 280 4.09 9.08 17.89
N MET A 281 5.18 8.77 18.62
CA MET A 281 6.14 7.76 18.17
C MET A 281 5.53 6.36 18.08
N MET A 282 4.66 5.99 19.01
CA MET A 282 3.94 4.71 18.93
C MET A 282 2.98 4.65 17.74
N ASP A 283 2.27 5.75 17.46
CA ASP A 283 1.38 5.87 16.30
C ASP A 283 2.16 5.81 14.98
N TYR A 284 3.34 6.44 14.94
CA TYR A 284 4.28 6.36 13.83
C TYR A 284 4.77 4.93 13.58
N TRP A 285 5.24 4.22 14.62
CA TRP A 285 5.68 2.82 14.48
C TRP A 285 4.54 1.91 14.07
N TYR A 286 3.33 2.13 14.61
CA TYR A 286 2.14 1.39 14.22
C TYR A 286 1.82 1.58 12.74
N ALA A 287 1.89 2.81 12.22
CA ALA A 287 1.66 3.11 10.81
C ALA A 287 2.76 2.55 9.90
N ARG A 288 4.02 2.62 10.34
CA ARG A 288 5.22 2.22 9.56
C ARG A 288 5.31 0.71 9.44
N ASP A 289 5.26 0.02 10.58
CA ASP A 289 5.53 -1.40 10.70
C ASP A 289 4.25 -2.23 10.80
N TYR A 290 3.13 -1.71 10.31
CA TYR A 290 1.82 -2.35 10.42
C TYR A 290 1.85 -3.82 9.99
N GLU A 291 1.40 -4.68 10.89
CA GLU A 291 1.23 -6.09 10.65
C GLU A 291 -0.13 -6.57 11.20
N PRO A 292 -0.93 -7.30 10.41
CA PRO A 292 -2.24 -7.83 10.83
C PRO A 292 -2.18 -8.71 12.08
N SER A 293 -1.09 -9.45 12.28
CA SER A 293 -0.88 -10.30 13.44
C SER A 293 -0.75 -9.47 14.73
N GLY A 294 -0.20 -8.26 14.64
CA GLY A 294 -0.10 -7.30 15.74
C GLY A 294 -1.48 -6.83 16.21
N ASP A 295 -2.36 -6.48 15.27
CA ASP A 295 -3.74 -6.09 15.59
C ASP A 295 -4.47 -7.22 16.33
N LEU A 296 -4.39 -8.45 15.83
CA LEU A 296 -5.04 -9.61 16.48
C LEU A 296 -4.48 -9.87 17.89
N LYS A 297 -3.16 -9.82 18.07
CA LYS A 297 -2.52 -9.98 19.39
C LYS A 297 -2.99 -8.90 20.36
N LEU A 298 -3.07 -7.66 19.90
CA LEU A 298 -3.48 -6.55 20.76
C LEU A 298 -4.97 -6.65 21.09
N ILE A 299 -5.85 -6.94 20.13
CA ILE A 299 -7.28 -7.21 20.35
C ILE A 299 -7.46 -8.32 21.39
N TRP A 300 -6.71 -9.42 21.28
CA TRP A 300 -6.76 -10.52 22.24
C TRP A 300 -6.36 -10.08 23.65
N LYS A 301 -5.23 -9.36 23.76
CA LYS A 301 -4.72 -8.85 25.04
C LYS A 301 -5.67 -7.85 25.70
N THR A 302 -6.37 -7.04 24.90
CA THR A 302 -7.27 -6.00 25.38
C THR A 302 -8.75 -6.37 25.24
N TYR A 303 -9.05 -7.65 25.04
CA TYR A 303 -10.38 -8.10 24.63
C TYR A 303 -11.48 -7.63 25.59
N GLN A 304 -11.27 -7.78 26.89
CA GLN A 304 -12.19 -7.34 27.94
C GLN A 304 -12.47 -5.82 27.95
N LYS A 305 -11.61 -5.03 27.30
CA LYS A 305 -11.67 -3.56 27.21
C LYS A 305 -12.29 -3.05 25.91
N LEU A 306 -12.70 -3.92 24.98
CA LEU A 306 -13.30 -3.50 23.70
C LEU A 306 -14.66 -2.79 23.86
N GLY A 307 -15.25 -2.85 25.05
CA GLY A 307 -16.39 -2.02 25.44
C GLY A 307 -16.05 -0.57 25.80
N GLY A 308 -14.77 -0.17 25.73
CA GLY A 308 -14.31 1.18 26.07
C GLY A 308 -14.17 1.47 27.56
#